data_AF-A0A349JLU6-F1
#
_entry.id   AF-A0A349JLU6-F1
#
_cell.length_a   1.000
_cell.length_b   1.000
_cell.length_c   1.000
_cell.angle_alpha   90.00
_cell.angle_beta   90.00
_cell.angle_gamma   90.00
#
_symmetry.space_group_name_H-M   'P 1'
#
loop_
_entity.id
_entity.type
_entity.pdbx_description
1 polymer ?
#
loop_
_entity_poly.entity_id
_entity_poly.type
_entity_poly.pdbx_seq_one_letter_code
_entity_poly.pdbx_strand_id
1 'polypeptide(L)'
;MEPSQSQSPQIITIYKAPQKRKGQKLLKEGFQPVDFPYNPPYVDGNCYFAGPHDRSIAEEFNQSYKEGILEVLIDKSSYEQYFKSLESRYDEKDGYERIEVVVPQRLFAILNQFPRVLKPQ
;
A
#
# COMPACT_ATOMS: atom_id res chain seq x y z
N MET A 1 15.01 -37.54 -13.24
CA MET A 1 14.01 -36.47 -13.34
C MET A 1 13.80 -35.97 -11.93
N GLU A 2 14.41 -34.84 -11.58
CA GLU A 2 14.20 -34.25 -10.25
C GLU A 2 12.83 -33.55 -10.20
N PRO A 3 12.12 -33.61 -9.07
CA PRO A 3 10.87 -32.91 -8.92
C PRO A 3 11.15 -31.41 -8.86
N SER A 4 10.53 -30.67 -9.79
CA SER A 4 10.55 -29.22 -9.83
C SER A 4 10.08 -28.68 -8.48
N GLN A 5 11.00 -28.11 -7.70
CA GLN A 5 10.66 -27.40 -6.48
C GLN A 5 9.71 -26.26 -6.87
N SER A 6 8.43 -26.39 -6.51
CA SER A 6 7.47 -25.31 -6.61
C SER A 6 7.98 -24.18 -5.72
N GLN A 7 8.68 -23.21 -6.31
CA GLN A 7 9.03 -21.98 -5.63
C GLN A 7 7.72 -21.33 -5.21
N SER A 8 7.49 -21.24 -3.90
CA SER A 8 6.40 -20.47 -3.34
C SER A 8 6.42 -19.07 -3.96
N PRO A 9 5.28 -18.53 -4.43
CA PRO A 9 5.27 -17.20 -5.03
C PRO A 9 5.82 -16.19 -4.01
N GLN A 10 6.88 -15.48 -4.39
CA GLN A 10 7.46 -14.43 -3.55
C GLN A 10 6.40 -13.32 -3.36
N ILE A 11 6.04 -13.04 -2.11
CA ILE A 11 5.06 -12.01 -1.77
C ILE A 11 5.79 -10.70 -1.41
N ILE A 12 5.27 -9.61 -1.96
CA ILE A 12 5.63 -8.23 -1.67
C ILE A 12 4.49 -7.60 -0.87
N THR A 13 4.83 -7.01 0.28
CA THR A 13 3.85 -6.33 1.13
C THR A 13 4.07 -4.83 1.07
N ILE A 14 3.01 -4.07 0.80
CA ILE A 14 2.97 -2.61 0.98
C ILE A 14 2.04 -2.26 2.12
N TYR A 15 2.32 -1.15 2.82
CA TYR A 15 1.70 -0.84 4.11
C TYR A 15 0.95 0.49 4.06
N LYS A 16 -0.23 0.55 4.64
CA LYS A 16 -1.00 1.79 4.76
C LYS A 16 -1.45 1.99 6.20
N ALA A 17 -1.31 3.21 6.69
CA ALA A 17 -2.07 3.67 7.84
C ALA A 17 -3.45 4.16 7.37
N PRO A 18 -4.55 3.45 7.66
CA PRO A 18 -5.86 3.97 7.36
C PRO A 18 -6.12 5.24 8.16
N GLN A 19 -6.70 6.26 7.55
CA GLN A 19 -7.18 7.42 8.32
C GLN A 19 -8.29 6.98 9.28
N LYS A 20 -8.49 7.76 10.35
CA LYS A 20 -9.52 7.52 11.37
C LYS A 20 -10.86 7.10 10.76
N ARG A 21 -11.42 5.99 11.25
CA ARG A 21 -12.68 5.36 10.83
C ARG A 21 -12.69 4.78 9.41
N LYS A 22 -11.56 4.74 8.70
CA LYS A 22 -11.47 4.17 7.35
C LYS A 22 -10.86 2.76 7.33
N GLY A 23 -10.26 2.27 8.41
CA GLY A 23 -9.56 0.97 8.41
C GLY A 23 -10.49 -0.19 8.02
N GLN A 24 -11.63 -0.30 8.68
CA GLN A 24 -12.62 -1.34 8.39
C GLN A 24 -13.23 -1.20 6.99
N LYS A 25 -13.43 0.04 6.51
CA LYS A 25 -13.94 0.29 5.16
C LYS A 25 -12.96 -0.21 4.11
N LEU A 26 -11.70 0.17 4.19
CA LEU A 26 -10.65 -0.27 3.26
C LEU A 26 -10.45 -1.78 3.29
N LEU A 27 -10.59 -2.42 4.45
CA LEU A 27 -10.51 -3.88 4.56
C LEU A 27 -11.66 -4.58 3.82
N LYS A 28 -12.90 -4.10 4.00
CA LYS A 28 -14.12 -4.74 3.47
C LYS A 28 -14.40 -4.39 2.01
N GLU A 29 -14.29 -3.11 1.67
CA GLU A 29 -14.70 -2.55 0.37
C GLU A 29 -13.51 -2.34 -0.57
N GLY A 30 -12.28 -2.44 -0.05
CA GLY A 30 -11.08 -2.12 -0.81
C GLY A 30 -10.91 -0.62 -1.03
N PHE A 31 -10.15 -0.28 -2.05
CA PHE A 31 -9.87 1.09 -2.47
C PHE A 31 -10.87 1.52 -3.53
N GLN A 32 -11.69 2.54 -3.22
CA GLN A 32 -12.69 3.07 -4.14
C GLN A 32 -12.30 4.50 -4.54
N PRO A 33 -12.42 4.90 -5.82
CA PRO A 33 -12.09 6.26 -6.25
C PRO A 33 -12.81 7.35 -5.44
N VAL A 34 -14.04 7.10 -5.00
CA VAL A 34 -14.82 8.02 -4.16
C VAL A 34 -14.17 8.32 -2.79
N ASP A 35 -13.35 7.41 -2.29
CA ASP A 35 -12.62 7.58 -1.02
C ASP A 35 -11.32 8.37 -1.16
N PHE A 36 -10.89 8.60 -2.41
CA PHE A 36 -9.65 9.28 -2.79
C PHE A 36 -9.98 10.31 -3.90
N PRO A 37 -10.70 11.40 -3.62
CA PRO A 37 -11.16 12.33 -4.66
C PRO A 37 -10.00 12.97 -5.45
N TYR A 38 -10.24 13.22 -6.73
CA TYR A 38 -9.33 13.95 -7.62
C TYR A 38 -9.88 15.36 -7.87
N ASN A 39 -9.23 16.37 -7.28
CA ASN A 39 -9.60 17.78 -7.39
C ASN A 39 -8.35 18.66 -7.27
N PRO A 40 -7.50 18.70 -8.31
CA PRO A 40 -6.26 19.48 -8.29
C PRO A 40 -6.55 20.99 -8.16
N PRO A 41 -5.67 21.76 -7.49
CA PRO A 41 -4.38 21.35 -6.93
C PRO A 41 -4.46 20.74 -5.52
N TYR A 42 -5.66 20.58 -4.94
CA TYR A 42 -5.83 20.28 -3.52
C TYR A 42 -5.73 18.79 -3.17
N VAL A 43 -6.26 17.92 -4.03
CA VAL A 43 -6.20 16.46 -3.86
C VAL A 43 -5.95 15.79 -5.21
N ASP A 44 -5.03 14.84 -5.23
CA ASP A 44 -4.51 14.21 -6.45
C ASP A 44 -5.07 12.80 -6.72
N GLY A 45 -6.04 12.37 -5.91
CA GLY A 45 -6.71 11.09 -6.01
C GLY A 45 -5.82 9.86 -5.77
N ASN A 46 -4.58 10.05 -5.33
CA ASN A 46 -3.66 8.96 -5.10
C ASN A 46 -3.89 8.29 -3.74
N CYS A 47 -3.55 7.01 -3.66
CA CYS A 47 -3.47 6.27 -2.41
C CYS A 47 -1.99 5.95 -2.12
N TYR A 48 -1.49 6.51 -1.04
CA TYR A 48 -0.12 6.34 -0.58
C TYR A 48 0.04 5.14 0.35
N PHE A 49 1.15 4.44 0.17
CA PHE A 49 1.59 3.30 0.97
C PHE A 49 3.08 3.44 1.32
N ALA A 50 3.48 2.98 2.49
CA ALA A 50 4.88 2.65 2.74
C ALA A 50 5.29 1.49 1.82
N GLY A 51 6.50 1.58 1.31
CA GLY A 51 7.09 0.65 0.36
C GLY A 51 7.36 -0.74 0.91
N PRO A 52 7.82 -1.65 0.03
CA PRO A 52 8.18 -2.99 0.44
C PRO A 52 9.33 -2.98 1.43
N HIS A 53 9.34 -3.96 2.35
CA HIS A 53 10.36 -4.14 3.38
C HIS A 53 10.48 -3.03 4.45
N ASP A 54 9.75 -1.93 4.33
CA ASP A 54 9.75 -0.84 5.30
C ASP A 54 8.32 -0.32 5.57
N ARG A 55 7.81 -0.63 6.77
CA ARG A 55 6.49 -0.16 7.24
C ARG A 55 6.55 1.15 8.01
N SER A 56 7.73 1.75 8.20
CA SER A 56 7.95 2.88 9.11
C SER A 56 7.09 4.10 8.79
N ILE A 57 6.88 4.41 7.50
CA ILE A 57 5.99 5.51 7.08
C ILE A 57 4.57 5.25 7.57
N ALA A 58 4.05 4.02 7.39
CA ALA A 58 2.72 3.67 7.86
C ALA A 58 2.64 3.70 9.40
N GLU A 59 3.69 3.28 10.10
CA GLU A 59 3.72 3.36 11.56
C GLU A 59 3.67 4.80 12.07
N GLU A 60 4.44 5.70 11.45
CA GLU A 60 4.47 7.14 11.74
C GLU A 60 3.07 7.75 11.67
N PHE A 61 2.37 7.58 10.55
CA PHE A 61 1.00 8.07 10.40
C PHE A 61 0.01 7.38 11.37
N ASN A 62 0.20 6.08 11.65
CA ASN A 62 -0.69 5.36 12.56
C ASN A 62 -0.57 5.85 14.02
N GLN A 63 0.53 6.48 14.44
CA GLN A 63 0.59 7.15 15.76
C GLN A 63 -0.56 8.16 15.95
N SER A 64 -0.94 8.83 14.86
CA SER A 64 -2.05 9.79 14.83
C SER A 64 -3.39 9.17 14.47
N TYR A 65 -3.42 8.24 13.51
CA TYR A 65 -4.66 7.66 13.01
C TYR A 65 -5.24 6.57 13.92
N LYS A 66 -4.40 5.75 14.55
CA LYS A 66 -4.78 4.71 15.51
C LYS A 66 -5.79 3.69 14.97
N GLU A 67 -5.67 3.34 13.69
CA GLU A 67 -6.52 2.33 13.02
C GLU A 67 -5.79 1.00 12.78
N GLY A 68 -4.51 0.92 13.15
CA GLY A 68 -3.63 -0.18 12.80
C GLY A 68 -2.99 0.00 11.43
N ILE A 69 -2.31 -1.04 10.96
CA ILE A 69 -1.63 -1.04 9.67
C ILE A 69 -2.35 -2.01 8.73
N LEU A 70 -2.81 -1.49 7.59
CA LEU A 70 -3.36 -2.28 6.50
C LEU A 70 -2.21 -2.76 5.62
N GLU A 71 -2.05 -4.07 5.53
CA GLU A 71 -1.07 -4.74 4.68
C GLU A 71 -1.78 -5.23 3.41
N VAL A 72 -1.20 -4.94 2.23
CA VAL A 72 -1.63 -5.50 0.94
C VAL A 72 -0.56 -6.49 0.48
N LEU A 73 -0.95 -7.75 0.24
CA LEU A 73 -0.06 -8.84 -0.10
C LEU A 73 -0.09 -9.11 -1.61
N ILE A 74 0.95 -8.71 -2.31
CA ILE A 74 1.01 -8.69 -3.78
C ILE A 74 2.04 -9.74 -4.22
N ASP A 75 1.71 -10.59 -5.19
CA ASP A 75 2.74 -11.46 -5.78
C ASP A 75 3.81 -10.62 -6.50
N LYS A 76 5.06 -11.07 -6.48
CA LYS A 76 6.18 -10.32 -7.04
C LYS A 76 5.96 -9.93 -8.50
N SER A 77 5.44 -10.84 -9.34
CA SER A 77 5.19 -10.55 -10.76
C SER A 77 4.24 -9.38 -10.93
N SER A 78 3.11 -9.38 -10.21
CA SER A 78 2.16 -8.28 -10.22
C SER A 78 2.76 -6.99 -9.65
N TYR A 79 3.56 -7.09 -8.60
CA TYR A 79 4.24 -5.92 -8.03
C TYR A 79 5.18 -5.25 -9.04
N GLU A 80 6.05 -6.03 -9.65
CA GLU A 80 6.99 -5.56 -10.66
C GLU A 80 6.29 -4.99 -11.90
N GLN A 81 5.18 -5.61 -12.32
CA GLN A 81 4.41 -5.17 -13.48
C GLN A 81 3.63 -3.87 -13.25
N TYR A 82 2.99 -3.71 -12.08
CA TYR A 82 2.00 -2.64 -11.87
C TYR A 82 2.41 -1.55 -10.90
N PHE A 83 3.25 -1.86 -9.90
CA PHE A 83 3.46 -0.97 -8.74
C PHE A 83 4.90 -0.50 -8.56
N LYS A 84 5.90 -1.27 -9.02
CA LYS A 84 7.32 -0.93 -8.83
C LYS A 84 7.70 0.41 -9.46
N SER A 85 7.15 0.75 -10.63
CA SER A 85 7.40 2.04 -11.27
C SER A 85 6.73 3.24 -10.57
N LEU A 86 5.94 2.98 -9.52
CA LEU A 86 5.27 3.99 -8.70
C LEU A 86 5.97 4.22 -7.37
N GLU A 87 7.10 3.54 -7.14
CA GLU A 87 7.98 3.80 -6.01
C GLU A 87 8.55 5.22 -6.13
N SER A 88 8.45 5.97 -5.05
CA SER A 88 9.04 7.30 -4.90
C SER A 88 9.79 7.37 -3.58
N ARG A 89 10.81 8.22 -3.54
CA ARG A 89 11.46 8.56 -2.28
C ARG A 89 10.46 9.33 -1.42
N TYR A 90 10.25 8.87 -0.20
CA TYR A 90 9.54 9.61 0.82
C TYR A 90 10.48 10.69 1.37
N ASP A 91 10.11 11.95 1.22
CA ASP A 91 10.94 13.11 1.54
C ASP A 91 10.37 13.91 2.72
N GLU A 92 10.73 13.49 3.95
CA GLU A 92 10.39 14.19 5.20
C GLU A 92 11.52 15.11 5.70
N LYS A 93 12.61 15.32 4.94
CA LYS A 93 13.81 16.06 5.41
C LYS A 93 14.38 15.57 6.76
N ASP A 94 14.13 14.31 7.10
CA ASP A 94 14.49 13.66 8.36
C ASP A 94 15.82 12.87 8.27
N GLY A 95 16.37 12.74 7.06
CA GLY A 95 17.61 12.03 6.79
C GLY A 95 17.45 10.53 6.58
N TYR A 96 16.22 9.99 6.60
CA TYR A 96 15.98 8.57 6.32
C TYR A 96 15.70 8.34 4.83
N GLU A 97 16.24 7.24 4.30
CA GLU A 97 15.91 6.78 2.95
C GLU A 97 14.75 5.79 3.03
N ARG A 98 13.54 6.31 2.87
CA ARG A 98 12.30 5.52 2.89
C ARG A 98 11.61 5.61 1.54
N ILE A 99 10.93 4.54 1.15
CA ILE A 99 10.21 4.46 -0.12
C ILE A 99 8.72 4.45 0.15
N GLU A 100 7.96 5.19 -0.64
CA GLU A 100 6.51 5.09 -0.72
C GLU A 100 6.07 4.57 -2.08
N VAL A 101 4.90 3.94 -2.14
CA VAL A 101 4.24 3.56 -3.40
C VAL A 101 3.01 4.43 -3.59
N VAL A 102 3.02 5.25 -4.65
CA VAL A 102 1.94 6.20 -4.95
C VAL A 102 0.98 5.58 -5.95
N VAL A 103 -0.10 4.96 -5.47
CA VAL A 103 -1.04 4.23 -6.33
C VAL A 103 -2.16 5.16 -6.83
N PRO A 104 -2.25 5.45 -8.13
CA PRO A 104 -3.33 6.24 -8.70
C PRO A 104 -4.65 5.45 -8.80
N GLN A 105 -5.78 6.16 -8.79
CA GLN A 105 -7.13 5.55 -8.87
C GLN A 105 -7.29 4.51 -9.98
N ARG A 106 -6.68 4.75 -11.15
CA ARG A 106 -6.75 3.84 -12.31
C ARG A 106 -6.25 2.42 -12.02
N LEU A 107 -5.45 2.23 -10.97
CA LEU A 107 -4.93 0.93 -10.54
C LEU A 107 -5.68 0.33 -9.35
N PHE A 108 -6.68 0.99 -8.79
CA PHE A 108 -7.42 0.45 -7.63
C PHE A 108 -8.12 -0.86 -7.94
N ALA A 109 -8.65 -1.03 -9.16
CA ALA A 109 -9.24 -2.30 -9.59
C ALA A 109 -8.22 -3.46 -9.57
N ILE A 110 -6.95 -3.18 -9.86
CA ILE A 110 -5.87 -4.17 -9.79
C ILE A 110 -5.46 -4.39 -8.33
N LEU A 111 -5.24 -3.30 -7.59
CA LEU A 111 -4.88 -3.36 -6.17
C LEU A 111 -5.90 -4.13 -5.33
N ASN A 112 -7.19 -4.02 -5.66
CA ASN A 112 -8.27 -4.69 -4.96
C ASN A 112 -8.29 -6.22 -5.12
N GLN A 113 -7.59 -6.76 -6.13
CA GLN A 113 -7.48 -8.21 -6.36
C GLN A 113 -6.58 -8.90 -5.33
N PHE A 114 -5.71 -8.15 -4.65
CA PHE A 114 -4.76 -8.69 -3.70
C PHE A 114 -5.34 -8.81 -2.29
N PRO A 115 -5.01 -9.87 -1.53
CA PRO A 115 -5.41 -9.99 -0.13
C PRO A 115 -4.97 -8.80 0.71
N ARG A 116 -5.81 -8.45 1.69
CA ARG A 116 -5.58 -7.37 2.64
C ARG A 116 -5.77 -7.86 4.06
N VAL A 117 -4.89 -7.45 4.96
CA VAL A 117 -4.99 -7.74 6.39
C VAL A 117 -4.82 -6.45 7.17
N LEU A 118 -5.76 -6.17 8.07
CA LEU A 118 -5.63 -5.05 9.00
C LEU A 118 -5.05 -5.59 10.32
N LYS A 119 -3.82 -5.19 10.65
CA LYS A 119 -3.17 -5.59 11.90
C LYS A 119 -3.33 -4.49 12.95
N PRO A 120 -3.86 -4.81 14.14
CA PRO A 120 -3.83 -3.88 15.27
C PRO A 120 -2.38 -3.61 15.68
N GLN A 121 -2.20 -2.49 16.38
CA GLN A 121 -0.92 -2.12 17.00
C GLN A 121 -0.52 -3.11 18.10
#